data_AF-A0A938ZWY4-F1
#
_entry.id   AF-A0A938ZWY4-F1
#
_cell.length_a   1.000
_cell.length_b   1.000
_cell.length_c   1.000
_cell.angle_alpha   90.00
_cell.angle_beta   90.00
_cell.angle_gamma   90.00
#
_symmetry.space_group_name_H-M   'P 1'
#
loop_
_entity.id
_entity.type
_entity.pdbx_description
1 polymer ?
#
loop_
_entity_poly.entity_id
_entity_poly.type
_entity_poly.pdbx_seq_one_letter_code
_entity_poly.pdbx_strand_id
1 'polypeptide(L)'
;MSESSDELTAFSRRQPINRRQRPQKVQKVAQKKVKANSQQQAGNGQQAALTRPKNQISPPPTPSATRRVKSGLVMPAAVKPIPSVKGKIPPFRPGAVMVKTVRMEKPKMGRRSSRKTRLKPMAKTMLYVLRLLIVGVGMGAIVGTALSVLDPANRISTNSASPSNSNVARSQPQPTQTPPTAASSLYLSQEITSLKNAVQNLADTNPNLTPGVFLVDLDTGNYVDVNGSTSFPAASTIKVPILIAFFQDVDAGKIRLDEMLTMQQDVVAGGSGDLQYKPAGTQSAALEVVTKMITISDNTATNMLIARLGGIDALNQRFRSWGLTTTVIRNQLPDLQGTNTTSPKELGNLMAIVSQGNLVSMPSRDLMLDILRRTQKDTLLPSGLGTGARIYHKTGDIGTMLADAGLIAVPTGKRYIAAVMVQRPNNDPRAEKLISSISRAAYQEFSQNAVTPNSTTNTIPANGYQPQLASPALPNSTTGTVPMSVYQPPVVSPVPNGMGNTVPTNGYQSPVMNPQYYPSR
;
A
#
# COMPACT_ATOMS: atom_id res chain seq x y z
N MET A 1 -38.69 -46.04 11.79
CA MET A 1 -38.94 -47.50 11.76
C MET A 1 -38.06 -48.05 10.64
N SER A 2 -37.11 -48.97 10.79
CA SER A 2 -36.44 -49.74 11.85
C SER A 2 -35.11 -50.19 11.17
N GLU A 3 -33.94 -50.05 11.80
CA GLU A 3 -33.10 -51.17 12.33
C GLU A 3 -33.07 -52.43 11.45
N SER A 4 -31.97 -53.15 11.21
CA SER A 4 -30.56 -53.22 11.65
C SER A 4 -29.89 -54.22 10.68
N SER A 5 -28.58 -54.20 10.40
CA SER A 5 -27.64 -55.10 11.09
C SER A 5 -26.17 -54.86 10.68
N ASP A 6 -25.31 -55.04 11.67
CA ASP A 6 -23.85 -54.92 11.72
C ASP A 6 -23.06 -55.82 10.75
N GLU A 7 -21.86 -55.38 10.36
CA GLU A 7 -20.65 -56.17 10.61
C GLU A 7 -19.36 -55.31 10.66
N LEU A 8 -18.62 -55.47 11.75
CA LEU A 8 -17.36 -54.82 12.11
C LEU A 8 -16.17 -55.60 11.54
N THR A 9 -15.20 -54.91 10.95
CA THR A 9 -13.78 -55.34 10.96
C THR A 9 -12.85 -54.15 11.20
N ALA A 10 -12.05 -54.27 12.25
CA ALA A 10 -11.15 -53.25 12.76
C ALA A 10 -9.84 -53.17 11.96
N PHE A 11 -9.39 -51.95 11.62
CA PHE A 11 -7.96 -51.69 11.36
C PHE A 11 -7.52 -50.30 11.85
N SER A 12 -6.84 -50.33 13.00
CA SER A 12 -5.62 -49.59 13.39
C SER A 12 -5.56 -48.05 13.28
N ARG A 13 -5.78 -47.46 14.46
CA ARG A 13 -5.44 -46.11 14.92
C ARG A 13 -3.91 -45.91 14.90
N ARG A 14 -3.35 -45.07 14.02
CA ARG A 14 -1.94 -44.64 14.13
C ARG A 14 -1.81 -43.44 15.07
N GLN A 15 -1.31 -43.70 16.27
CA GLN A 15 -0.72 -42.67 17.14
C GLN A 15 0.61 -42.15 16.58
N PRO A 16 1.00 -40.90 16.88
CA PRO A 16 2.30 -40.36 16.54
C PRO A 16 3.42 -41.00 17.39
N ILE A 17 4.53 -41.29 16.74
CA ILE A 17 5.72 -41.91 17.33
C ILE A 17 6.36 -40.98 18.36
N ASN A 18 6.44 -41.48 19.60
CA ASN A 18 7.28 -40.96 20.68
C ASN A 18 8.76 -40.97 20.27
N ARG A 19 9.35 -39.80 20.05
CA ARG A 19 10.80 -39.64 19.91
C ARG A 19 11.41 -39.48 21.30
N ARG A 20 12.05 -40.55 21.79
CA ARG A 20 12.85 -40.58 23.03
C ARG A 20 13.81 -39.41 23.11
N GLN A 21 13.65 -38.58 24.13
CA GLN A 21 14.64 -37.61 24.59
C GLN A 21 15.87 -38.37 25.12
N ARG A 22 17.07 -38.02 24.62
CA ARG A 22 18.33 -38.40 25.26
C ARG A 22 18.65 -37.36 26.34
N PRO A 23 19.11 -37.76 27.55
CA PRO A 23 19.44 -36.82 28.60
C PRO A 23 20.72 -36.03 28.25
N GLN A 24 20.60 -34.70 28.16
CA GLN A 24 21.76 -33.82 28.16
C GLN A 24 22.34 -33.74 29.58
N LYS A 25 23.63 -34.09 29.70
CA LYS A 25 24.43 -33.88 30.91
C LYS A 25 24.50 -32.37 31.19
N VAL A 26 23.97 -31.97 32.34
CA VAL A 26 24.15 -30.65 32.94
C VAL A 26 25.59 -30.54 33.42
N GLN A 27 26.40 -29.70 32.78
CA GLN A 27 27.68 -29.26 33.33
C GLN A 27 27.41 -28.07 34.27
N LYS A 28 27.54 -28.31 35.57
CA LYS A 28 27.56 -27.27 36.61
C LYS A 28 28.78 -26.37 36.38
N VAL A 29 28.57 -25.12 36.00
CA VAL A 29 29.61 -24.08 36.09
C VAL A 29 29.45 -23.40 37.44
N ALA A 30 30.49 -23.51 38.25
CA ALA A 30 30.56 -23.00 39.62
C ALA A 30 30.55 -21.48 39.68
N GLN A 31 29.86 -20.95 40.69
CA GLN A 31 29.89 -19.54 41.07
C GLN A 31 31.29 -19.16 41.56
N LYS A 32 31.93 -18.21 40.88
CA LYS A 32 33.18 -17.60 41.35
C LYS A 32 32.84 -16.43 42.28
N LYS A 33 32.98 -16.67 43.58
CA LYS A 33 33.03 -15.63 44.63
C LYS A 33 34.19 -14.68 44.32
N VAL A 34 33.92 -13.38 44.22
CA VAL A 34 34.93 -12.34 44.38
C VAL A 34 34.84 -11.83 45.81
N LYS A 35 35.91 -12.03 46.56
CA LYS A 35 36.11 -11.49 47.91
C LYS A 35 36.42 -10.00 47.81
N ALA A 36 35.76 -9.23 48.66
CA ALA A 36 36.21 -7.90 49.05
C ALA A 36 37.55 -7.99 49.79
N ASN A 37 38.44 -7.03 49.55
CA ASN A 37 39.42 -6.59 50.52
C ASN A 37 39.56 -5.07 50.45
N SER A 38 39.54 -4.48 51.63
CA SER A 38 39.55 -3.08 52.01
C SER A 38 40.97 -2.54 52.20
N GLN A 39 41.20 -1.26 51.86
CA GLN A 39 42.09 -0.28 52.52
C GLN A 39 41.92 1.08 51.81
N GLN A 40 41.21 2.04 52.41
CA GLN A 40 41.73 3.18 53.20
C GLN A 40 42.47 4.26 52.38
N GLN A 41 41.87 5.45 52.20
CA GLN A 41 42.21 6.67 52.96
C GLN A 41 41.38 7.91 52.53
N ALA A 42 41.09 8.73 53.55
CA ALA A 42 40.65 10.13 53.68
C ALA A 42 40.58 11.03 52.42
N GLY A 43 39.76 12.08 52.32
CA GLY A 43 39.00 12.89 53.28
C GLY A 43 38.76 14.29 52.66
N ASN A 44 37.79 15.04 53.21
CA ASN A 44 37.30 16.38 52.82
C ASN A 44 36.50 16.44 51.50
N GLY A 45 35.27 16.97 51.42
CA GLY A 45 34.54 17.88 52.30
C GLY A 45 34.27 19.18 51.55
N GLN A 46 33.05 19.36 51.01
CA GLN A 46 32.23 20.59 51.09
C GLN A 46 31.01 20.54 50.16
N GLN A 47 29.92 21.11 50.68
CA GLN A 47 28.58 21.23 50.14
C GLN A 47 28.43 22.46 49.23
N ALA A 48 27.29 22.47 48.51
CA ALA A 48 26.50 23.64 48.09
C ALA A 48 27.07 24.47 46.91
N ALA A 49 26.30 25.08 46.00
CA ALA A 49 24.87 25.24 45.82
C ALA A 49 24.58 25.55 44.33
N LEU A 50 23.29 25.44 43.98
CA LEU A 50 22.66 25.96 42.76
C LEU A 50 22.97 27.43 42.48
N THR A 51 23.16 27.79 41.21
CA THR A 51 22.60 29.06 40.69
C THR A 51 22.49 29.09 39.17
N ARG A 52 21.34 29.58 38.74
CA ARG A 52 20.84 29.86 37.38
C ARG A 52 21.49 31.13 36.81
N PRO A 53 21.50 31.32 35.48
CA PRO A 53 21.26 32.66 34.95
C PRO A 53 20.13 32.75 33.91
N LYS A 54 19.65 33.99 33.79
CA LYS A 54 18.41 34.46 33.19
C LYS A 54 18.50 34.71 31.67
N ASN A 55 17.33 34.66 31.03
CA ASN A 55 17.01 35.27 29.73
C ASN A 55 17.29 36.78 29.70
N GLN A 56 17.80 37.27 28.58
CA GLN A 56 17.51 38.60 28.03
C GLN A 56 17.43 38.54 26.49
N ILE A 57 16.38 39.15 25.95
CA ILE A 57 16.08 39.37 24.53
C ILE A 57 16.08 40.88 24.30
N SER A 58 16.67 41.39 23.21
CA SER A 58 16.40 42.69 22.55
C SER A 58 17.17 42.81 21.20
N PRO A 59 16.74 43.67 20.24
CA PRO A 59 16.57 43.34 18.80
C PRO A 59 17.66 43.88 17.83
N PRO A 60 17.56 43.67 16.49
CA PRO A 60 18.69 43.74 15.56
C PRO A 60 18.83 45.10 14.84
N PRO A 61 19.94 45.34 14.11
CA PRO A 61 19.97 46.27 12.99
C PRO A 61 20.18 45.57 11.64
N THR A 62 19.39 46.00 10.65
CA THR A 62 19.42 45.71 9.21
C THR A 62 20.59 46.44 8.48
N PRO A 63 20.88 46.12 7.20
CA PRO A 63 22.21 46.19 6.62
C PRO A 63 22.53 47.49 5.88
N SER A 64 23.81 47.86 5.85
CA SER A 64 24.35 48.88 4.97
C SER A 64 25.39 48.28 4.03
N ALA A 65 25.14 48.40 2.73
CA ALA A 65 26.05 48.11 1.65
C ALA A 65 27.25 49.06 1.65
N THR A 66 28.47 48.58 1.36
CA THR A 66 29.29 49.06 0.23
C THR A 66 30.67 48.38 0.15
N ARG A 67 31.02 48.02 -1.10
CA ARG A 67 32.36 48.13 -1.74
C ARG A 67 33.45 47.08 -1.46
N ARG A 68 33.39 46.03 -2.28
CA ARG A 68 34.46 45.43 -3.13
C ARG A 68 35.90 45.94 -2.89
N VAL A 69 36.75 45.07 -2.33
CA VAL A 69 38.23 45.12 -2.45
C VAL A 69 38.76 43.71 -2.72
N LYS A 70 39.60 43.57 -3.75
CA LYS A 70 40.36 42.36 -4.10
C LYS A 70 41.45 42.12 -3.06
N SER A 71 41.66 40.89 -2.60
CA SER A 71 42.94 40.47 -2.02
C SER A 71 43.15 38.95 -2.06
N GLY A 72 44.25 38.56 -2.72
CA GLY A 72 45.32 37.74 -2.13
C GLY A 72 44.99 36.35 -1.61
N LEU A 73 45.40 35.34 -2.39
CA LEU A 73 45.58 33.96 -1.96
C LEU A 73 46.67 33.89 -0.87
N VAL A 74 46.33 33.49 0.35
CA VAL A 74 47.30 33.13 1.41
C VAL A 74 46.81 31.86 2.11
N MET A 75 47.65 30.82 2.08
CA MET A 75 47.42 29.54 2.75
C MET A 75 47.89 29.59 4.22
N PRO A 76 47.25 28.85 5.14
CA PRO A 76 47.84 28.53 6.43
C PRO A 76 48.69 27.25 6.39
N ALA A 77 49.79 27.27 7.14
CA ALA A 77 50.80 26.23 7.23
C ALA A 77 50.54 25.19 8.35
N ALA A 78 51.09 23.99 8.09
CA ALA A 78 51.66 23.03 9.03
C ALA A 78 50.73 22.12 9.88
N VAL A 79 50.55 20.87 9.40
CA VAL A 79 50.48 19.66 10.25
C VAL A 79 51.53 18.66 9.74
N LYS A 80 52.32 18.11 10.67
CA LYS A 80 53.53 17.29 10.45
C LYS A 80 53.22 15.88 9.91
N PRO A 81 54.08 15.30 9.04
CA PRO A 81 53.93 13.94 8.53
C PRO A 81 54.45 12.84 9.50
N ILE A 82 53.74 11.72 9.56
CA ILE A 82 54.13 10.47 10.26
C ILE A 82 55.00 9.61 9.30
N PRO A 83 56.09 8.97 9.78
CA PRO A 83 57.19 8.49 8.94
C PRO A 83 56.93 7.18 8.17
N SER A 84 57.47 7.10 6.95
CA SER A 84 57.54 5.87 6.15
C SER A 84 58.71 5.00 6.60
N VAL A 85 58.43 3.76 7.02
CA VAL A 85 59.47 2.75 7.29
C VAL A 85 59.76 1.98 6.01
N LYS A 86 61.00 2.10 5.50
CA LYS A 86 61.58 1.24 4.46
C LYS A 86 61.92 -0.12 5.07
N GLY A 87 61.04 -1.11 4.89
CA GLY A 87 61.32 -2.53 5.16
C GLY A 87 61.43 -3.31 3.85
N LYS A 88 62.55 -4.00 3.63
CA LYS A 88 62.76 -4.92 2.50
C LYS A 88 61.82 -6.12 2.62
N ILE A 89 60.99 -6.36 1.61
CA ILE A 89 60.14 -7.55 1.49
C ILE A 89 60.99 -8.71 0.93
N PRO A 90 61.09 -9.88 1.58
CA PRO A 90 61.78 -11.04 1.01
C PRO A 90 60.97 -11.67 -0.13
N PRO A 91 61.61 -12.27 -1.15
CA PRO A 91 60.91 -12.82 -2.31
C PRO A 91 60.07 -14.06 -1.94
N PHE A 92 58.83 -14.06 -2.41
CA PHE A 92 57.86 -15.15 -2.30
C PHE A 92 58.38 -16.41 -3.03
N ARG A 93 58.59 -17.50 -2.29
CA ARG A 93 58.91 -18.83 -2.83
C ARG A 93 57.62 -19.65 -3.00
N PRO A 94 57.17 -20.00 -4.21
CA PRO A 94 56.00 -20.84 -4.41
C PRO A 94 56.40 -22.31 -4.21
N GLY A 95 56.11 -22.90 -3.05
CA GLY A 95 56.44 -24.31 -2.83
C GLY A 95 56.16 -24.93 -1.47
N ALA A 96 55.35 -24.32 -0.60
CA ALA A 96 55.03 -24.94 0.70
C ALA A 96 53.71 -24.43 1.29
N VAL A 97 52.58 -24.79 0.67
CA VAL A 97 51.29 -24.83 1.38
C VAL A 97 50.55 -26.10 0.96
N MET A 98 50.63 -27.16 1.78
CA MET A 98 49.75 -28.32 1.66
C MET A 98 48.36 -27.93 2.18
N VAL A 99 47.45 -27.59 1.27
CA VAL A 99 46.02 -27.48 1.58
C VAL A 99 45.41 -28.87 1.53
N LYS A 100 45.07 -29.40 2.71
CA LYS A 100 44.37 -30.70 2.87
C LYS A 100 42.95 -30.55 2.33
N THR A 101 42.72 -30.98 1.10
CA THR A 101 41.39 -31.01 0.48
C THR A 101 40.58 -32.17 1.07
N VAL A 102 39.61 -31.85 1.92
CA VAL A 102 38.59 -32.81 2.36
C VAL A 102 37.54 -32.91 1.26
N ARG A 103 37.51 -34.05 0.57
CA ARG A 103 36.53 -34.41 -0.46
C ARG A 103 35.18 -34.68 0.22
N MET A 104 34.26 -33.71 0.19
CA MET A 104 32.85 -33.98 0.50
C MET A 104 32.17 -34.65 -0.70
N GLU A 105 31.67 -35.86 -0.48
CA GLU A 105 30.84 -36.59 -1.43
C GLU A 105 29.49 -35.88 -1.60
N LYS A 106 29.16 -35.49 -2.83
CA LYS A 106 27.84 -34.91 -3.15
C LYS A 106 26.76 -36.00 -3.03
N PRO A 107 25.62 -35.75 -2.37
CA PRO A 107 24.50 -36.69 -2.41
C PRO A 107 23.94 -36.77 -3.85
N LYS A 108 23.83 -37.99 -4.36
CA LYS A 108 23.20 -38.30 -5.65
C LYS A 108 21.71 -37.92 -5.61
N MET A 109 21.37 -36.75 -6.14
CA MET A 109 19.99 -36.38 -6.45
C MET A 109 19.52 -37.21 -7.64
N GLY A 110 18.56 -38.11 -7.41
CA GLY A 110 17.93 -38.90 -8.45
C GLY A 110 17.27 -38.01 -9.50
N ARG A 111 17.66 -38.17 -10.77
CA ARG A 111 17.00 -37.60 -11.93
C ARG A 111 15.55 -38.12 -11.99
N ARG A 112 14.58 -37.34 -11.52
CA ARG A 112 13.18 -37.53 -11.90
C ARG A 112 12.99 -36.98 -13.30
N SER A 113 13.01 -37.87 -14.28
CA SER A 113 12.56 -37.60 -15.65
C SER A 113 11.09 -37.17 -15.61
N SER A 114 10.82 -35.92 -15.97
CA SER A 114 9.46 -35.45 -16.25
C SER A 114 8.98 -36.15 -17.52
N ARG A 115 8.11 -37.15 -17.34
CA ARG A 115 7.39 -37.83 -18.43
C ARG A 115 6.47 -36.79 -19.06
N LYS A 116 6.89 -36.19 -20.19
CA LYS A 116 5.98 -35.44 -21.06
C LYS A 116 4.86 -36.39 -21.49
N THR A 117 3.66 -36.19 -20.97
CA THR A 117 2.46 -36.89 -21.42
C THR A 117 2.19 -36.48 -22.87
N ARG A 118 2.61 -37.33 -23.82
CA ARG A 118 2.18 -37.23 -25.21
C ARG A 118 0.66 -37.50 -25.22
N LEU A 119 -0.15 -36.46 -25.40
CA LEU A 119 -1.58 -36.64 -25.66
C LEU A 119 -1.77 -37.55 -26.89
N LYS A 120 -2.66 -38.53 -26.76
CA LYS A 120 -3.03 -39.47 -27.82
C LYS A 120 -3.50 -38.69 -29.07
N PRO A 121 -3.25 -39.20 -30.29
CA PRO A 121 -3.50 -38.48 -31.54
C PRO A 121 -4.94 -37.95 -31.70
N MET A 122 -5.96 -38.63 -31.17
CA MET A 122 -7.36 -38.19 -31.22
C MET A 122 -7.64 -36.87 -30.46
N ALA A 123 -6.87 -36.54 -29.43
CA ALA A 123 -7.08 -35.30 -28.67
C ALA A 123 -6.60 -34.06 -29.44
N LYS A 124 -5.64 -34.22 -30.37
CA LYS A 124 -5.18 -33.12 -31.22
C LYS A 124 -6.22 -32.77 -32.28
N THR A 125 -6.84 -33.77 -32.90
CA THR A 125 -7.90 -33.57 -33.90
C THR A 125 -9.11 -32.87 -33.29
N MET A 126 -9.54 -33.25 -32.08
CA MET A 126 -10.59 -32.55 -31.34
C MET A 126 -10.27 -31.06 -31.08
N LEU A 127 -9.01 -30.74 -30.74
CA LEU A 127 -8.57 -29.36 -30.55
C LEU A 127 -8.58 -28.52 -31.84
N TYR A 128 -8.29 -29.14 -33.00
CA TYR A 128 -8.37 -28.44 -34.28
C TYR A 128 -9.81 -28.19 -34.72
N VAL A 129 -10.72 -29.14 -34.52
CA VAL A 129 -12.16 -28.96 -34.80
C VAL A 129 -12.74 -27.86 -33.92
N LEU A 130 -12.39 -27.83 -32.63
CA LEU A 130 -12.83 -26.78 -31.71
C LEU A 130 -12.30 -25.39 -32.11
N ARG A 131 -11.03 -25.30 -32.55
CA ARG A 131 -10.46 -24.04 -33.06
C ARG A 131 -11.12 -23.56 -34.34
N LEU A 132 -11.47 -24.46 -35.27
CA LEU A 132 -12.19 -24.13 -36.49
C LEU A 132 -13.61 -23.63 -36.21
N LEU A 133 -14.31 -24.21 -35.23
CA LEU A 133 -15.61 -23.72 -34.79
C LEU A 133 -15.54 -22.31 -34.22
N ILE A 134 -14.53 -22.02 -33.38
CA ILE A 134 -14.34 -20.67 -32.81
C ILE A 134 -14.09 -19.64 -33.92
N VAL A 135 -13.28 -19.97 -34.93
CA VAL A 135 -13.03 -19.09 -36.08
C VAL A 135 -14.31 -18.90 -36.91
N GLY A 136 -15.08 -19.95 -37.14
CA GLY A 136 -16.35 -19.88 -37.88
C GLY A 136 -17.38 -18.97 -37.20
N VAL A 137 -17.55 -19.09 -35.88
CA VAL A 137 -18.45 -18.22 -35.10
C VAL A 137 -17.96 -16.76 -35.13
N GLY A 138 -16.65 -16.53 -35.02
CA GLY A 138 -16.06 -15.19 -35.12
C GLY A 138 -16.30 -14.54 -36.49
N MET A 139 -16.14 -15.28 -37.58
CA MET A 139 -16.41 -14.78 -38.94
C MET A 139 -17.90 -14.48 -39.16
N GLY A 140 -18.80 -15.33 -38.66
CA GLY A 140 -20.25 -15.13 -38.78
C GLY A 140 -20.74 -13.86 -38.09
N ALA A 141 -20.19 -13.55 -36.91
CA ALA A 141 -20.54 -12.32 -36.19
C ALA A 141 -20.12 -11.06 -36.95
N ILE A 142 -18.94 -11.06 -37.58
CA ILE A 142 -18.43 -9.91 -38.33
C ILE A 142 -19.28 -9.67 -39.59
N VAL A 143 -19.61 -10.74 -40.33
CA VAL A 143 -20.44 -10.64 -41.54
C VAL A 143 -21.88 -10.24 -41.22
N GLY A 144 -22.46 -10.78 -40.14
CA GLY A 144 -23.81 -10.40 -39.69
C GLY A 144 -23.91 -8.93 -39.28
N THR A 145 -22.85 -8.39 -38.66
CA THR A 145 -22.81 -6.98 -38.27
C THR A 145 -22.68 -6.06 -39.50
N ALA A 146 -21.88 -6.44 -40.50
CA ALA A 146 -21.73 -5.68 -41.74
C ALA A 146 -23.03 -5.62 -42.57
N LEU A 147 -23.83 -6.70 -42.58
CA LEU A 147 -25.10 -6.74 -43.31
C LEU A 147 -26.22 -5.93 -42.65
N SER A 148 -26.17 -5.71 -41.33
CA SER A 148 -27.18 -4.90 -40.61
C SER A 148 -27.13 -3.40 -40.95
N VAL A 149 -26.03 -2.92 -41.54
CA VAL A 149 -25.83 -1.51 -41.89
C VAL A 149 -26.38 -1.17 -43.29
N LEU A 150 -26.85 -2.18 -44.04
CA LEU A 150 -27.32 -2.04 -45.42
C LEU A 150 -28.85 -2.11 -45.59
N ASP A 151 -29.62 -1.98 -44.50
CA ASP A 151 -31.09 -1.98 -44.58
C ASP A 151 -31.61 -0.65 -45.19
N PRO A 152 -32.27 -0.65 -46.37
CA PRO A 152 -32.72 0.56 -47.05
C PRO A 152 -34.10 1.09 -46.57
N ALA A 153 -34.65 0.57 -45.48
CA ALA A 153 -36.05 0.82 -45.10
C ALA A 153 -36.35 2.17 -44.42
N ASN A 154 -35.39 3.07 -44.17
CA ASN A 154 -35.63 4.27 -43.34
C ASN A 154 -35.26 5.63 -43.97
N ARG A 155 -35.61 5.85 -45.25
CA ARG A 155 -35.54 7.20 -45.85
C ARG A 155 -36.81 7.60 -46.58
N ILE A 156 -37.76 8.20 -45.86
CA ILE A 156 -38.86 8.98 -46.45
C ILE A 156 -39.11 10.26 -45.62
N SER A 157 -38.99 11.40 -46.31
CA SER A 157 -39.62 12.72 -46.07
C SER A 157 -39.10 13.56 -44.87
N THR A 158 -38.80 14.86 -44.98
CA THR A 158 -39.37 15.94 -45.81
C THR A 158 -38.35 17.04 -46.13
N ASN A 159 -38.40 17.56 -47.36
CA ASN A 159 -37.86 18.85 -47.77
C ASN A 159 -38.78 20.01 -47.34
N SER A 160 -38.22 21.16 -46.97
CA SER A 160 -38.66 22.50 -47.44
C SER A 160 -37.73 23.64 -46.99
N ALA A 161 -37.43 24.53 -47.95
CA ALA A 161 -36.91 25.91 -47.87
C ALA A 161 -35.39 26.20 -47.80
N SER A 162 -34.88 26.82 -48.88
CA SER A 162 -33.59 27.53 -49.07
C SER A 162 -33.75 29.05 -48.81
N PRO A 163 -32.72 29.91 -48.99
CA PRO A 163 -31.38 29.91 -48.38
C PRO A 163 -31.03 31.30 -47.78
N SER A 164 -30.11 31.36 -46.82
CA SER A 164 -29.40 32.61 -46.52
C SER A 164 -27.92 32.32 -46.27
N ASN A 165 -27.09 32.91 -47.15
CA ASN A 165 -25.65 32.85 -47.15
C ASN A 165 -25.05 33.41 -45.85
N SER A 166 -24.18 32.65 -45.21
CA SER A 166 -22.99 33.22 -44.54
C SER A 166 -21.94 32.12 -44.37
N ASN A 167 -20.75 32.38 -44.91
CA ASN A 167 -19.56 31.56 -44.72
C ASN A 167 -19.30 31.34 -43.22
N VAL A 168 -19.31 30.09 -42.78
CA VAL A 168 -18.66 29.68 -41.52
C VAL A 168 -17.88 28.42 -41.81
N ALA A 169 -16.58 28.50 -41.50
CA ALA A 169 -15.60 27.45 -41.67
C ALA A 169 -16.05 26.12 -41.08
N ARG A 170 -15.78 25.02 -41.79
CA ARG A 170 -15.90 23.65 -41.29
C ARG A 170 -15.11 23.49 -40.00
N SER A 171 -15.80 23.51 -38.86
CA SER A 171 -15.30 22.96 -37.62
C SER A 171 -15.43 21.43 -37.72
N GLN A 172 -14.30 20.73 -37.83
CA GLN A 172 -14.27 19.30 -37.57
C GLN A 172 -14.73 19.07 -36.11
N PRO A 173 -15.57 18.05 -35.83
CA PRO A 173 -15.81 17.65 -34.46
C PRO A 173 -14.50 17.07 -33.89
N GLN A 174 -13.79 17.90 -33.14
CA GLN A 174 -12.70 17.49 -32.29
C GLN A 174 -13.28 16.51 -31.25
N PRO A 175 -12.69 15.32 -31.05
CA PRO A 175 -13.15 14.40 -30.02
C PRO A 175 -13.10 15.14 -28.68
N THR A 176 -14.25 15.23 -28.03
CA THR A 176 -14.40 15.81 -26.71
C THR A 176 -13.44 15.08 -25.79
N GLN A 177 -12.32 15.73 -25.44
CA GLN A 177 -11.48 15.25 -24.36
C GLN A 177 -12.32 15.38 -23.10
N THR A 178 -12.84 14.26 -22.63
CA THR A 178 -13.39 14.15 -21.28
C THR A 178 -12.32 14.72 -20.33
N PRO A 179 -12.64 15.71 -19.48
CA PRO A 179 -11.69 16.17 -18.48
C PRO A 179 -11.22 14.95 -17.67
N PRO A 180 -9.95 14.88 -17.25
CA PRO A 180 -9.53 13.80 -16.37
C PRO A 180 -10.42 13.88 -15.12
N THR A 181 -11.27 12.88 -14.93
CA THR A 181 -12.04 12.69 -13.72
C THR A 181 -11.03 12.78 -12.58
N ALA A 182 -11.09 13.84 -11.78
CA ALA A 182 -10.28 13.97 -10.59
C ALA A 182 -10.42 12.65 -9.83
N ALA A 183 -9.32 11.90 -9.70
CA ALA A 183 -9.33 10.60 -9.04
C ALA A 183 -10.03 10.79 -7.70
N SER A 184 -11.23 10.21 -7.57
CA SER A 184 -12.09 10.48 -6.43
C SER A 184 -11.31 10.11 -5.17
N SER A 185 -11.07 11.11 -4.31
CA SER A 185 -10.40 10.90 -3.05
C SER A 185 -11.12 9.80 -2.28
N LEU A 186 -10.36 8.93 -1.61
CA LEU A 186 -10.89 7.94 -0.69
C LEU A 186 -11.94 8.58 0.23
N TYR A 187 -13.15 8.02 0.26
CA TYR A 187 -14.19 8.44 1.20
C TYR A 187 -13.81 7.99 2.61
N LEU A 188 -13.56 8.97 3.48
CA LEU A 188 -13.31 8.76 4.91
C LEU A 188 -14.59 9.09 5.67
N SER A 189 -15.09 8.13 6.45
CA SER A 189 -16.27 8.31 7.29
C SER A 189 -15.84 8.61 8.74
N GLN A 190 -15.84 7.61 9.62
CA GLN A 190 -15.56 7.79 11.04
C GLN A 190 -14.16 7.29 11.43
N GLU A 191 -13.47 8.08 12.25
CA GLU A 191 -12.21 7.62 12.86
C GLU A 191 -12.49 6.60 13.99
N ILE A 192 -11.85 5.44 13.93
CA ILE A 192 -11.97 4.37 14.92
C ILE A 192 -11.10 4.71 16.14
N THR A 193 -11.67 5.44 17.10
CA THR A 193 -10.93 5.96 18.27
C THR A 193 -10.29 4.84 19.11
N SER A 194 -10.95 3.70 19.29
CA SER A 194 -10.41 2.54 20.02
C SER A 194 -9.12 2.00 19.39
N LEU A 195 -9.15 1.74 18.08
CA LEU A 195 -7.98 1.27 17.34
C LEU A 195 -6.88 2.34 17.28
N LYS A 196 -7.23 3.61 17.09
CA LYS A 196 -6.27 4.72 17.14
C LYS A 196 -5.55 4.78 18.48
N ASN A 197 -6.26 4.67 19.59
CA ASN A 197 -5.66 4.63 20.93
C ASN A 197 -4.75 3.41 21.10
N ALA A 198 -5.14 2.24 20.58
CA ALA A 198 -4.29 1.05 20.62
C ALA A 198 -2.99 1.26 19.81
N VAL A 199 -3.07 1.86 18.62
CA VAL A 199 -1.91 2.21 17.80
C VAL A 199 -1.02 3.24 18.49
N GLN A 200 -1.61 4.27 19.12
CA GLN A 200 -0.86 5.28 19.85
C GLN A 200 -0.14 4.67 21.07
N ASN A 201 -0.81 3.79 21.83
CA ASN A 201 -0.17 3.07 22.93
C ASN A 201 1.00 2.19 22.47
N LEU A 202 0.87 1.53 21.31
CA LEU A 202 1.99 0.78 20.71
C LEU A 202 3.15 1.71 20.30
N ALA A 203 2.86 2.92 19.82
CA ALA A 203 3.88 3.92 19.52
C ALA A 203 4.59 4.41 20.80
N ASP A 204 3.81 4.80 21.82
CA ASP A 204 4.32 5.40 23.06
C ASP A 204 5.18 4.42 23.87
N THR A 205 4.86 3.12 23.80
CA THR A 205 5.66 2.04 24.44
C THR A 205 6.98 1.72 23.71
N ASN A 206 7.24 2.34 22.55
CA ASN A 206 8.45 2.15 21.77
C ASN A 206 9.21 3.48 21.58
N PRO A 207 9.87 4.00 22.63
CA PRO A 207 10.59 5.26 22.53
C PRO A 207 11.71 5.21 21.49
N ASN A 208 11.96 6.36 20.85
CA ASN A 208 12.86 6.57 19.72
C ASN A 208 12.39 5.95 18.39
N LEU A 209 11.17 5.41 18.32
CA LEU A 209 10.52 5.09 17.05
C LEU A 209 9.46 6.16 16.75
N THR A 210 9.41 6.65 15.52
CA THR A 210 8.41 7.64 15.08
C THR A 210 7.54 7.02 14.00
N PRO A 211 6.36 6.45 14.35
CA PRO A 211 5.46 5.87 13.38
C PRO A 211 4.56 6.92 12.71
N GLY A 212 4.32 6.71 11.42
CA GLY A 212 3.20 7.22 10.66
C GLY A 212 2.32 6.05 10.21
N VAL A 213 1.02 6.15 10.47
CA VAL A 213 0.04 5.08 10.28
C VAL A 213 -1.20 5.65 9.62
N PHE A 214 -1.64 4.99 8.55
CA PHE A 214 -2.93 5.25 7.93
C PHE A 214 -3.61 3.91 7.62
N LEU A 215 -4.78 3.69 8.20
CA LEU A 215 -5.58 2.47 8.05
C LEU A 215 -6.99 2.84 7.61
N VAL A 216 -7.58 2.09 6.69
CA VAL A 216 -8.93 2.40 6.16
C VAL A 216 -9.67 1.12 5.78
N ASP A 217 -10.86 0.93 6.33
CA ASP A 217 -11.85 -0.04 5.83
C ASP A 217 -12.47 0.48 4.51
N LEU A 218 -12.30 -0.26 3.41
CA LEU A 218 -12.76 0.19 2.10
C LEU A 218 -14.27 0.05 1.88
N ASP A 219 -14.97 -0.72 2.72
CA ASP A 219 -16.41 -0.91 2.61
C ASP A 219 -17.17 0.19 3.36
N THR A 220 -16.65 0.63 4.51
CA THR A 220 -17.31 1.61 5.39
C THR A 220 -16.68 3.01 5.34
N GLY A 221 -15.43 3.13 4.88
CA GLY A 221 -14.64 4.36 4.98
C GLY A 221 -14.10 4.65 6.39
N ASN A 222 -14.35 3.78 7.37
CA ASN A 222 -13.86 3.96 8.73
C ASN A 222 -12.32 3.86 8.73
N TYR A 223 -11.66 4.71 9.53
CA TYR A 223 -10.22 4.89 9.39
C TYR A 223 -9.48 5.12 10.70
N VAL A 224 -8.14 5.05 10.64
CA VAL A 224 -7.22 5.50 11.68
C VAL A 224 -6.13 6.33 11.03
N ASP A 225 -5.88 7.52 11.55
CA ASP A 225 -4.80 8.41 11.11
C ASP A 225 -3.93 8.81 12.32
N VAL A 226 -2.68 8.33 12.32
CA VAL A 226 -1.64 8.69 13.30
C VAL A 226 -0.42 9.17 12.51
N ASN A 227 -0.18 10.48 12.47
CA ASN A 227 0.87 11.09 11.64
C ASN A 227 0.79 10.68 10.14
N GLY A 228 -0.42 10.37 9.63
CA GLY A 228 -0.59 9.83 8.28
C GLY A 228 -0.23 10.81 7.17
N SER A 229 -0.37 12.11 7.42
CA SER A 229 0.04 13.18 6.49
C SER A 229 1.51 13.60 6.63
N THR A 230 2.24 13.08 7.62
CA THR A 230 3.64 13.46 7.85
C THR A 230 4.53 12.95 6.72
N SER A 231 5.48 13.79 6.30
CA SER A 231 6.48 13.43 5.30
C SER A 231 7.55 12.53 5.90
N PHE A 232 7.73 11.35 5.31
CA PHE A 232 8.78 10.40 5.65
C PHE A 232 9.65 10.10 4.43
N PRO A 233 10.93 9.76 4.62
CA PRO A 233 11.69 9.01 3.63
C PRO A 233 10.88 7.84 3.08
N ALA A 234 10.71 7.76 1.77
CA ALA A 234 9.88 6.73 1.15
C ALA A 234 10.53 5.34 1.17
N ALA A 235 11.86 5.29 1.21
CA ALA A 235 12.60 4.06 0.92
C ALA A 235 12.05 3.39 -0.36
N SER A 236 11.96 2.06 -0.40
CA SER A 236 11.40 1.36 -1.57
C SER A 236 9.87 1.40 -1.69
N THR A 237 9.12 2.07 -0.80
CA THR A 237 7.66 2.24 -0.98
C THR A 237 7.34 3.17 -2.15
N ILE A 238 8.26 4.05 -2.54
CA ILE A 238 8.18 4.89 -3.75
C ILE A 238 7.97 4.08 -5.04
N LYS A 239 8.26 2.78 -5.02
CA LYS A 239 8.05 1.89 -6.17
C LYS A 239 6.57 1.62 -6.44
N VAL A 240 5.67 1.88 -5.48
CA VAL A 240 4.21 1.80 -5.69
C VAL A 240 3.72 2.86 -6.69
N PRO A 241 3.96 4.17 -6.49
CA PRO A 241 3.54 5.15 -7.49
C PRO A 241 4.26 4.99 -8.84
N ILE A 242 5.52 4.51 -8.87
CA ILE A 242 6.22 4.16 -10.12
C ILE A 242 5.52 2.99 -10.85
N LEU A 243 5.08 1.97 -10.12
CA LEU A 243 4.32 0.84 -10.65
C LEU A 243 2.99 1.29 -11.30
N ILE A 244 2.28 2.21 -10.65
CA ILE A 244 1.04 2.79 -11.18
C ILE A 244 1.33 3.56 -12.47
N ALA A 245 2.39 4.38 -12.50
CA ALA A 245 2.80 5.12 -13.69
C ALA A 245 3.16 4.18 -14.86
N PHE A 246 3.85 3.08 -14.57
CA PHE A 246 4.17 2.05 -15.56
C PHE A 246 2.90 1.47 -16.20
N PHE A 247 1.94 1.05 -15.39
CA PHE A 247 0.70 0.47 -15.91
C PHE A 247 -0.20 1.48 -16.62
N GLN A 248 -0.17 2.76 -16.23
CA GLN A 248 -0.81 3.82 -17.02
C GLN A 248 -0.24 3.95 -18.42
N ASP A 249 1.08 3.85 -18.57
CA ASP A 249 1.72 3.91 -19.89
C ASP A 249 1.49 2.63 -20.70
N VAL A 250 1.30 1.48 -20.04
CA VAL A 250 0.82 0.24 -20.69
C VAL A 250 -0.60 0.42 -21.21
N ASP A 251 -1.52 0.92 -20.39
CA ASP A 251 -2.93 1.15 -20.77
C ASP A 251 -3.05 2.18 -21.90
N ALA A 252 -2.18 3.18 -21.91
CA ALA A 252 -2.11 4.19 -22.97
C ALA A 252 -1.39 3.70 -24.25
N GLY A 253 -0.94 2.45 -24.29
CA GLY A 253 -0.20 1.88 -25.43
C GLY A 253 1.20 2.46 -25.65
N LYS A 254 1.74 3.22 -24.67
CA LYS A 254 3.08 3.82 -24.72
C LYS A 254 4.18 2.84 -24.32
N ILE A 255 3.81 1.79 -23.58
CA ILE A 255 4.69 0.69 -23.18
C ILE A 255 4.05 -0.62 -23.61
N ARG A 256 4.83 -1.52 -24.22
CA ARG A 256 4.41 -2.91 -24.35
C ARG A 256 5.07 -3.75 -23.27
N LEU A 257 4.32 -4.65 -22.65
CA LEU A 257 4.84 -5.52 -21.59
C LEU A 257 6.04 -6.40 -22.04
N ASP A 258 6.10 -6.71 -23.34
CA ASP A 258 7.13 -7.51 -23.99
C ASP A 258 8.22 -6.67 -24.67
N GLU A 259 8.18 -5.32 -24.57
CA GLU A 259 9.27 -4.51 -25.09
C GLU A 259 10.55 -4.75 -24.28
N MET A 260 11.69 -4.76 -24.96
CA MET A 260 12.97 -5.00 -24.32
C MET A 260 13.54 -3.68 -23.80
N LEU A 261 13.73 -3.61 -22.49
CA LEU A 261 14.42 -2.50 -21.83
C LEU A 261 15.89 -2.84 -21.67
N THR A 262 16.76 -1.94 -22.10
CA THR A 262 18.22 -2.09 -21.99
C THR A 262 18.71 -1.53 -20.67
N MET A 263 19.41 -2.34 -19.89
CA MET A 263 20.07 -1.91 -18.67
C MET A 263 21.35 -1.14 -19.00
N GLN A 264 21.27 0.18 -19.04
CA GLN A 264 22.43 1.05 -19.22
C GLN A 264 23.31 1.09 -17.97
N GLN A 265 24.57 1.49 -18.12
CA GLN A 265 25.52 1.48 -17.00
C GLN A 265 25.16 2.49 -15.90
N ASP A 266 24.54 3.61 -16.26
CA ASP A 266 24.17 4.72 -15.37
C ASP A 266 22.96 4.41 -14.46
N VAL A 267 22.14 3.42 -14.82
CA VAL A 267 20.99 2.98 -14.00
C VAL A 267 21.33 1.85 -13.03
N VAL A 268 22.53 1.26 -13.13
CA VAL A 268 22.97 0.17 -12.26
C VAL A 268 23.12 0.68 -10.83
N ALA A 269 22.43 0.04 -9.90
CA ALA A 269 22.34 0.45 -8.51
C ALA A 269 22.57 -0.71 -7.54
N GLY A 270 23.30 -0.43 -6.46
CA GLY A 270 23.52 -1.36 -5.36
C GLY A 270 22.29 -1.59 -4.48
N GLY A 271 22.47 -2.38 -3.43
CA GLY A 271 21.39 -2.75 -2.50
C GLY A 271 20.58 -3.93 -3.02
N SER A 272 19.25 -3.88 -2.91
CA SER A 272 18.36 -4.95 -3.38
C SER A 272 18.29 -5.04 -4.90
N GLY A 273 18.22 -6.27 -5.42
CA GLY A 273 18.11 -6.56 -6.85
C GLY A 273 19.17 -7.52 -7.36
N ASP A 274 18.85 -8.24 -8.43
CA ASP A 274 19.77 -9.16 -9.11
C ASP A 274 20.26 -8.63 -10.46
N LEU A 275 19.61 -7.60 -11.03
CA LEU A 275 20.03 -6.98 -12.29
C LEU A 275 21.41 -6.32 -12.18
N GLN A 276 21.78 -5.80 -11.00
CA GLN A 276 23.08 -5.19 -10.76
C GLN A 276 24.28 -6.12 -11.04
N TYR A 277 24.06 -7.43 -11.08
CA TYR A 277 25.09 -8.44 -11.35
C TYR A 277 25.16 -8.88 -12.83
N LYS A 278 24.29 -8.32 -13.68
CA LYS A 278 24.30 -8.55 -15.13
C LYS A 278 25.23 -7.55 -15.83
N PRO A 279 25.79 -7.88 -17.00
CA PRO A 279 26.56 -6.91 -17.77
C PRO A 279 25.64 -5.78 -18.28
N ALA A 280 26.15 -4.55 -18.30
CA ALA A 280 25.47 -3.44 -18.96
C ALA A 280 25.17 -3.78 -20.43
N GLY A 281 24.06 -3.27 -20.94
CA GLY A 281 23.49 -3.66 -22.23
C GLY A 281 22.61 -4.91 -22.18
N THR A 282 22.52 -5.61 -21.04
CA THR A 282 21.53 -6.69 -20.85
C THR A 282 20.13 -6.15 -21.10
N GLN A 283 19.35 -6.87 -21.91
CA GLN A 283 17.98 -6.53 -22.21
C GLN A 283 17.03 -7.45 -21.44
N SER A 284 15.95 -6.88 -20.89
CA SER A 284 14.89 -7.64 -20.22
C SER A 284 13.54 -7.09 -20.60
N ALA A 285 12.51 -7.95 -20.67
CA ALA A 285 11.15 -7.51 -20.99
C ALA A 285 10.65 -6.51 -19.93
N ALA A 286 9.91 -5.49 -20.33
CA ALA A 286 9.38 -4.48 -19.42
C ALA A 286 8.59 -5.08 -18.24
N LEU A 287 7.81 -6.14 -18.49
CA LEU A 287 7.10 -6.89 -17.45
C LEU A 287 8.05 -7.57 -16.45
N GLU A 288 9.20 -8.09 -16.91
CA GLU A 288 10.21 -8.66 -16.02
C GLU A 288 10.83 -7.57 -15.13
N VAL A 289 11.19 -6.43 -15.73
CA VAL A 289 11.80 -5.30 -15.01
C VAL A 289 10.85 -4.78 -13.92
N VAL A 290 9.58 -4.51 -14.24
CA VAL A 290 8.60 -4.03 -13.25
C VAL A 290 8.28 -5.08 -12.19
N THR A 291 8.28 -6.37 -12.56
CA THR A 291 8.11 -7.46 -11.59
C THR A 291 9.28 -7.49 -10.60
N LYS A 292 10.52 -7.37 -11.07
CA LYS A 292 11.72 -7.32 -10.20
C LYS A 292 11.75 -6.09 -9.31
N MET A 293 11.34 -4.93 -9.83
CA MET A 293 11.20 -3.68 -9.06
C MET A 293 10.33 -3.88 -7.81
N ILE A 294 9.25 -4.68 -7.91
CA ILE A 294 8.34 -4.91 -6.78
C ILE A 294 8.76 -6.10 -5.94
N THR A 295 8.87 -7.28 -6.55
CA THR A 295 8.97 -8.57 -5.86
C THR A 295 10.23 -8.73 -5.00
N ILE A 296 11.37 -8.30 -5.53
CA ILE A 296 12.67 -8.32 -4.84
C ILE A 296 13.21 -6.91 -4.56
N SER A 297 12.38 -5.88 -4.79
CA SER A 297 12.76 -4.49 -4.63
C SER A 297 14.00 -4.10 -5.44
N ASP A 298 14.16 -4.61 -6.67
CA ASP A 298 15.37 -4.37 -7.48
C ASP A 298 15.55 -2.87 -7.78
N ASN A 299 16.67 -2.28 -7.34
CA ASN A 299 16.97 -0.86 -7.50
C ASN A 299 17.38 -0.51 -8.93
N THR A 300 18.12 -1.39 -9.60
CA THR A 300 18.50 -1.20 -11.01
C THR A 300 17.26 -1.24 -11.89
N ALA A 301 16.35 -2.19 -11.66
CA ALA A 301 15.05 -2.24 -12.34
C ALA A 301 14.23 -0.96 -12.12
N THR A 302 14.28 -0.40 -10.90
CA THR A 302 13.58 0.85 -10.58
C THR A 302 14.13 2.01 -11.40
N ASN A 303 15.46 2.15 -11.47
CA ASN A 303 16.12 3.22 -12.23
C ASN A 303 15.89 3.07 -13.74
N MET A 304 15.90 1.84 -14.27
CA MET A 304 15.51 1.56 -15.66
C MET A 304 14.09 2.06 -15.96
N LEU A 305 13.14 1.82 -15.05
CA LEU A 305 11.75 2.27 -15.23
C LEU A 305 11.59 3.77 -15.05
N ILE A 306 12.30 4.39 -14.10
CA ILE A 306 12.35 5.85 -13.97
C ILE A 306 12.81 6.48 -15.29
N ALA A 307 13.89 5.98 -15.88
CA ALA A 307 14.37 6.46 -17.18
C ALA A 307 13.32 6.23 -18.29
N ARG A 308 12.75 5.02 -18.38
CA ARG A 308 11.76 4.65 -19.40
C ARG A 308 10.46 5.46 -19.32
N LEU A 309 10.10 5.94 -18.13
CA LEU A 309 8.88 6.73 -17.86
C LEU A 309 9.09 8.24 -17.98
N GLY A 310 10.21 8.67 -18.56
CA GLY A 310 10.52 10.08 -18.83
C GLY A 310 11.33 10.77 -17.74
N GLY A 311 11.89 10.02 -16.80
CA GLY A 311 12.74 10.54 -15.73
C GLY A 311 11.98 11.02 -14.49
N ILE A 312 12.75 11.54 -13.53
CA ILE A 312 12.26 11.96 -12.20
C ILE A 312 11.21 13.06 -12.31
N ASP A 313 11.43 14.08 -13.15
CA ASP A 313 10.51 15.22 -13.24
C ASP A 313 9.15 14.83 -13.83
N ALA A 314 9.14 13.97 -14.86
CA ALA A 314 7.92 13.46 -15.46
C ALA A 314 7.10 12.64 -14.44
N LEU A 315 7.77 11.79 -13.65
CA LEU A 315 7.12 11.04 -12.58
C LEU A 315 6.59 11.94 -11.47
N ASN A 316 7.36 12.92 -11.01
CA ASN A 316 6.91 13.86 -9.97
C ASN A 316 5.72 14.72 -10.45
N GLN A 317 5.71 15.14 -11.72
CA GLN A 317 4.53 15.81 -12.31
C GLN A 317 3.31 14.89 -12.32
N ARG A 318 3.51 13.62 -12.68
CA ARG A 318 2.44 12.61 -12.65
C ARG A 318 1.91 12.38 -11.24
N PHE A 319 2.78 12.28 -10.24
CA PHE A 319 2.41 12.14 -8.83
C PHE A 319 1.56 13.32 -8.36
N ARG A 320 1.95 14.55 -8.69
CA ARG A 320 1.16 15.76 -8.41
C ARG A 320 -0.21 15.73 -9.09
N SER A 321 -0.31 15.21 -10.31
CA SER A 321 -1.60 15.08 -11.03
C SER A 321 -2.57 14.12 -10.34
N TRP A 322 -2.07 13.19 -9.52
CA TRP A 322 -2.88 12.29 -8.69
C TRP A 322 -3.17 12.87 -7.29
N GLY A 323 -2.79 14.13 -7.05
CA GLY A 323 -2.94 14.80 -5.75
C GLY A 323 -1.83 14.49 -4.74
N LEU A 324 -0.73 13.84 -5.15
CA LEU A 324 0.38 13.55 -4.25
C LEU A 324 1.31 14.76 -4.17
N THR A 325 1.38 15.37 -2.99
CA THR A 325 2.19 16.57 -2.73
C THR A 325 3.43 16.26 -1.91
N THR A 326 3.40 15.15 -1.16
CA THR A 326 4.51 14.69 -0.29
C THR A 326 5.38 13.64 -0.99
N THR A 327 4.77 12.87 -1.90
CA THR A 327 5.42 11.83 -2.70
C THR A 327 6.30 12.46 -3.78
N VAL A 328 7.62 12.41 -3.59
CA VAL A 328 8.59 13.06 -4.48
C VAL A 328 9.84 12.19 -4.61
N ILE A 329 10.26 11.93 -5.85
CA ILE A 329 11.57 11.37 -6.17
C ILE A 329 12.56 12.55 -6.33
N ARG A 330 13.65 12.54 -5.59
CA ARG A 330 14.75 13.51 -5.68
C ARG A 330 16.03 12.87 -6.19
N ASN A 331 16.23 11.58 -5.95
CA ASN A 331 17.40 10.83 -6.37
C ASN A 331 17.04 9.43 -6.89
N GLN A 332 17.90 8.89 -7.75
CA GLN A 332 17.83 7.49 -8.16
C GLN A 332 18.02 6.55 -6.96
N LEU A 333 17.48 5.34 -7.10
CA LEU A 333 17.62 4.29 -6.09
C LEU A 333 19.08 3.80 -6.05
N PRO A 334 19.59 3.35 -4.88
CA PRO A 334 18.85 2.97 -3.66
C PRO A 334 18.40 4.13 -2.76
N ASP A 335 18.88 5.37 -2.97
CA ASP A 335 18.59 6.53 -2.12
C ASP A 335 18.69 6.23 -0.61
N LEU A 336 19.83 5.69 -0.18
CA LEU A 336 20.03 5.28 1.23
C LEU A 336 19.99 6.45 2.22
N GLN A 337 20.14 7.69 1.75
CA GLN A 337 19.99 8.90 2.56
C GLN A 337 18.51 9.26 2.80
N GLY A 338 17.58 8.61 2.12
CA GLY A 338 16.15 8.82 2.31
C GLY A 338 15.66 10.18 1.80
N THR A 339 16.21 10.65 0.69
CA THR A 339 15.84 11.96 0.11
C THR A 339 14.53 11.90 -0.64
N ASN A 340 14.13 10.75 -1.18
CA ASN A 340 12.83 10.49 -1.76
C ASN A 340 11.81 10.44 -0.62
N THR A 341 10.69 11.15 -0.74
CA THR A 341 9.68 11.26 0.32
C THR A 341 8.33 10.73 -0.11
N THR A 342 7.48 10.40 0.87
CA THR A 342 6.06 10.05 0.73
C THR A 342 5.38 10.23 2.10
N SER A 343 4.07 10.00 2.19
CA SER A 343 3.37 9.85 3.47
C SER A 343 2.55 8.54 3.52
N PRO A 344 2.25 8.01 4.71
CA PRO A 344 1.34 6.85 4.84
C PRO A 344 -0.01 7.08 4.17
N LYS A 345 -0.58 8.27 4.33
CA LYS A 345 -1.88 8.64 3.76
C LYS A 345 -1.86 8.68 2.24
N GLU A 346 -0.82 9.23 1.63
CA GLU A 346 -0.68 9.24 0.17
C GLU A 346 -0.52 7.82 -0.40
N LEU A 347 0.30 6.97 0.21
CA LEU A 347 0.42 5.57 -0.21
C LEU A 347 -0.89 4.80 -0.07
N GLY A 348 -1.58 4.98 1.07
CA GLY A 348 -2.86 4.33 1.33
C GLY A 348 -3.95 4.76 0.35
N ASN A 349 -4.05 6.07 0.08
CA ASN A 349 -4.99 6.61 -0.90
C ASN A 349 -4.73 6.07 -2.31
N LEU A 350 -3.47 6.02 -2.77
CA LEU A 350 -3.15 5.43 -4.07
C LEU A 350 -3.60 3.98 -4.18
N MET A 351 -3.29 3.17 -3.15
CA MET A 351 -3.69 1.76 -3.13
C MET A 351 -5.21 1.60 -3.16
N ALA A 352 -5.96 2.47 -2.47
CA ALA A 352 -7.42 2.47 -2.50
C ALA A 352 -7.99 2.86 -3.87
N ILE A 353 -7.49 3.96 -4.45
CA ILE A 353 -7.90 4.46 -5.76
C ILE A 353 -7.71 3.36 -6.82
N VAL A 354 -6.55 2.70 -6.82
CA VAL A 354 -6.30 1.61 -7.77
C VAL A 354 -7.15 0.37 -7.47
N SER A 355 -7.37 0.02 -6.20
CA SER A 355 -8.28 -1.07 -5.82
C SER A 355 -9.70 -0.88 -6.37
N GLN A 356 -10.18 0.36 -6.41
CA GLN A 356 -11.49 0.75 -6.96
C GLN A 356 -11.53 0.75 -8.50
N GLY A 357 -10.42 0.45 -9.18
CA GLY A 357 -10.35 0.44 -10.65
C GLY A 357 -10.09 1.81 -11.29
N ASN A 358 -9.62 2.78 -10.50
CA ASN A 358 -9.20 4.09 -11.00
C ASN A 358 -7.68 4.11 -11.29
N LEU A 359 -7.23 5.15 -12.00
CA LEU A 359 -5.86 5.37 -12.50
C LEU A 359 -5.36 4.37 -13.54
N VAL A 360 -5.74 3.10 -13.48
CA VAL A 360 -5.34 2.05 -14.43
C VAL A 360 -6.55 1.20 -14.83
N SER A 361 -6.49 0.54 -15.98
CA SER A 361 -7.51 -0.39 -16.44
C SER A 361 -7.65 -1.60 -15.51
N MET A 362 -8.79 -2.28 -15.55
CA MET A 362 -9.02 -3.49 -14.72
C MET A 362 -7.97 -4.59 -14.95
N PRO A 363 -7.58 -4.93 -16.21
CA PRO A 363 -6.51 -5.90 -16.45
C PRO A 363 -5.16 -5.47 -15.86
N SER A 364 -4.80 -4.19 -16.01
CA SER A 364 -3.56 -3.63 -15.46
C SER A 364 -3.58 -3.63 -13.93
N ARG A 365 -4.71 -3.27 -13.30
CA ARG A 365 -4.89 -3.40 -11.85
C ARG A 365 -4.65 -4.83 -11.39
N ASP A 366 -5.24 -5.83 -12.05
CA ASP A 366 -5.14 -7.22 -11.60
C ASP A 366 -3.71 -7.75 -11.71
N LEU A 367 -3.00 -7.41 -12.80
CA LEU A 367 -1.60 -7.75 -12.94
C LEU A 367 -0.72 -7.00 -11.92
N MET A 368 -1.01 -5.74 -11.66
CA MET A 368 -0.33 -4.94 -10.64
C MET A 368 -0.47 -5.54 -9.25
N LEU A 369 -1.70 -5.92 -8.86
CA LEU A 369 -1.97 -6.58 -7.59
C LEU A 369 -1.31 -7.95 -7.53
N ASP A 370 -1.33 -8.77 -8.58
CA ASP A 370 -0.61 -10.05 -8.58
C ASP A 370 0.91 -9.86 -8.35
N ILE A 371 1.52 -8.84 -8.98
CA ILE A 371 2.94 -8.51 -8.77
C ILE A 371 3.18 -8.11 -7.29
N LEU A 372 2.35 -7.24 -6.72
CA LEU A 372 2.44 -6.81 -5.31
C LEU A 372 2.22 -7.96 -4.31
N ARG A 373 1.41 -8.97 -4.67
CA ARG A 373 1.22 -10.18 -3.86
C ARG A 373 2.46 -11.06 -3.80
N ARG A 374 3.35 -10.95 -4.80
CA ARG A 374 4.58 -11.77 -4.92
C ARG A 374 5.81 -11.07 -4.34
N THR A 375 5.64 -9.99 -3.59
CA THR A 375 6.68 -9.39 -2.76
C THR A 375 7.24 -10.44 -1.80
N GLN A 376 8.57 -10.55 -1.70
CA GLN A 376 9.22 -11.63 -0.93
C GLN A 376 9.41 -11.30 0.56
N LYS A 377 9.30 -10.03 0.97
CA LYS A 377 9.52 -9.60 2.35
C LYS A 377 8.21 -9.60 3.14
N ASP A 378 7.88 -10.74 3.75
CA ASP A 378 6.63 -10.93 4.50
C ASP A 378 6.73 -10.70 6.03
N THR A 379 7.81 -10.08 6.50
CA THR A 379 8.06 -9.91 7.96
C THR A 379 7.35 -8.71 8.58
N LEU A 380 6.70 -7.85 7.79
CA LEU A 380 6.09 -6.59 8.22
C LEU A 380 4.57 -6.71 8.38
N LEU A 381 3.77 -6.02 7.55
CA LEU A 381 2.30 -6.13 7.61
C LEU A 381 1.82 -7.59 7.51
N PRO A 382 2.36 -8.45 6.61
CA PRO A 382 1.86 -9.82 6.45
C PRO A 382 1.96 -10.65 7.73
N SER A 383 2.96 -10.40 8.58
CA SER A 383 3.17 -11.13 9.84
C SER A 383 2.07 -10.90 10.90
N GLY A 384 1.30 -9.81 10.76
CA GLY A 384 0.19 -9.50 11.66
C GLY A 384 -1.17 -10.04 11.20
N LEU A 385 -1.24 -10.65 10.02
CA LEU A 385 -2.50 -11.08 9.42
C LEU A 385 -2.92 -12.48 9.87
N GLY A 386 -4.23 -12.70 9.99
CA GLY A 386 -4.80 -14.03 10.27
C GLY A 386 -4.77 -14.97 9.06
N THR A 387 -5.02 -16.25 9.32
CA THR A 387 -5.03 -17.30 8.28
C THR A 387 -6.03 -17.00 7.17
N GLY A 388 -5.63 -17.21 5.92
CA GLY A 388 -6.46 -17.00 4.74
C GLY A 388 -6.52 -15.55 4.26
N ALA A 389 -5.97 -14.60 5.01
CA ALA A 389 -5.80 -13.23 4.54
C ALA A 389 -4.86 -13.18 3.32
N ARG A 390 -5.15 -12.27 2.40
CA ARG A 390 -4.29 -11.95 1.25
C ARG A 390 -3.86 -10.50 1.33
N ILE A 391 -2.59 -10.25 1.04
CA ILE A 391 -2.03 -8.90 1.04
C ILE A 391 -1.33 -8.61 -0.29
N TYR A 392 -1.48 -7.38 -0.75
CA TYR A 392 -0.85 -6.81 -1.94
C TYR A 392 -0.06 -5.59 -1.48
N HIS A 393 1.26 -5.73 -1.31
CA HIS A 393 2.02 -4.73 -0.58
C HIS A 393 3.42 -4.49 -1.13
N LYS A 394 4.01 -3.40 -0.68
CA LYS A 394 5.40 -3.05 -0.94
C LYS A 394 6.07 -2.55 0.33
N THR A 395 7.15 -3.23 0.70
CA THR A 395 8.03 -2.82 1.80
C THR A 395 9.05 -1.77 1.35
N GLY A 396 9.54 -0.98 2.31
CA GLY A 396 10.70 -0.09 2.18
C GLY A 396 11.62 -0.22 3.38
N ASP A 397 12.94 -0.28 3.14
CA ASP A 397 13.94 -0.33 4.21
C ASP A 397 15.23 0.34 3.73
N ILE A 398 15.67 1.36 4.45
CA ILE A 398 16.98 2.03 4.26
C ILE A 398 17.75 2.09 5.58
N GLY A 399 17.40 1.23 6.54
CA GLY A 399 17.99 1.20 7.87
C GLY A 399 17.38 2.19 8.84
N THR A 400 17.41 3.49 8.55
CA THR A 400 16.80 4.55 9.39
C THR A 400 15.29 4.73 9.17
N MET A 401 14.76 4.11 8.12
CA MET A 401 13.33 4.04 7.82
C MET A 401 12.95 2.60 7.51
N LEU A 402 11.85 2.14 8.10
CA LEU A 402 11.20 0.88 7.77
C LEU A 402 9.72 1.15 7.50
N ALA A 403 9.23 0.67 6.37
CA ALA A 403 7.86 0.93 5.94
C ALA A 403 7.25 -0.26 5.21
N ASP A 404 5.93 -0.32 5.23
CA ASP A 404 5.14 -1.24 4.43
C ASP A 404 3.77 -0.64 4.17
N ALA A 405 3.28 -0.78 2.94
CA ALA A 405 1.97 -0.28 2.53
C ALA A 405 1.30 -1.29 1.62
N GLY A 406 0.03 -1.58 1.88
CA GLY A 406 -0.70 -2.59 1.13
C GLY A 406 -2.22 -2.54 1.24
N LEU A 407 -2.84 -3.29 0.33
CA LEU A 407 -4.25 -3.66 0.34
C LEU A 407 -4.37 -5.06 0.94
N ILE A 408 -5.24 -5.23 1.92
CA ILE A 408 -5.51 -6.50 2.58
C ILE A 408 -6.94 -6.93 2.24
N ALA A 409 -7.09 -8.17 1.76
CA ALA A 409 -8.36 -8.84 1.61
C ALA A 409 -8.48 -9.92 2.69
N VAL A 410 -9.54 -9.84 3.50
CA VAL A 410 -9.80 -10.81 4.57
C VAL A 410 -10.73 -11.92 4.09
N PRO A 411 -10.73 -13.11 4.73
CA PRO A 411 -11.56 -14.24 4.30
C PRO A 411 -13.08 -13.96 4.27
N THR A 412 -13.55 -12.98 5.04
CA THR A 412 -14.96 -12.56 5.07
C THR A 412 -15.39 -11.81 3.81
N GLY A 413 -14.45 -11.48 2.91
CA GLY A 413 -14.70 -10.71 1.69
C GLY A 413 -14.40 -9.22 1.81
N LYS A 414 -14.30 -8.69 3.04
CA LYS A 414 -13.93 -7.29 3.29
C LYS A 414 -12.52 -6.97 2.82
N ARG A 415 -12.28 -5.68 2.56
CA ARG A 415 -10.96 -5.16 2.20
C ARG A 415 -10.61 -3.92 3.01
N TYR A 416 -9.34 -3.80 3.38
CA TYR A 416 -8.84 -2.60 4.04
C TYR A 416 -7.44 -2.25 3.56
N ILE A 417 -7.07 -0.99 3.70
CA ILE A 417 -5.75 -0.46 3.43
C ILE A 417 -4.97 -0.34 4.73
N ALA A 418 -3.69 -0.67 4.69
CA ALA A 418 -2.75 -0.34 5.75
C ALA A 418 -1.46 0.23 5.16
N ALA A 419 -1.08 1.42 5.61
CA ALA A 419 0.22 2.02 5.33
C ALA A 419 0.88 2.39 6.67
N VAL A 420 2.03 1.79 6.96
CA VAL A 420 2.77 1.99 8.20
C VAL A 420 4.22 2.31 7.84
N MET A 421 4.70 3.45 8.30
CA MET A 421 6.06 3.93 8.14
C MET A 421 6.65 4.20 9.53
N VAL A 422 7.90 3.81 9.77
CA VAL A 422 8.53 3.96 11.07
C VAL A 422 9.94 4.48 10.87
N GLN A 423 10.16 5.74 11.28
CA GLN A 423 11.53 6.24 11.46
C GLN A 423 12.13 5.60 12.70
N ARG A 424 13.37 5.13 12.59
CA ARG A 424 14.03 4.34 13.63
C ARG A 424 15.53 4.63 13.70
N PRO A 425 16.19 4.36 14.84
CA PRO A 425 17.63 4.17 14.87
C PRO A 425 18.01 3.08 13.86
N ASN A 426 19.18 3.22 13.23
CA ASN A 426 19.58 2.38 12.11
C ASN A 426 19.40 0.88 12.43
N ASN A 427 18.56 0.19 11.65
CA ASN A 427 18.23 -1.23 11.79
C ASN A 427 17.66 -1.66 13.14
N ASP A 428 17.05 -0.76 13.92
CA ASP A 428 16.40 -1.15 15.18
C ASP A 428 15.28 -2.17 14.90
N PRO A 429 15.37 -3.42 15.44
CA PRO A 429 14.40 -4.47 15.17
C PRO A 429 13.04 -4.23 15.83
N ARG A 430 12.95 -3.29 16.79
CA ARG A 430 11.67 -2.93 17.42
C ARG A 430 10.67 -2.37 16.41
N ALA A 431 11.14 -1.72 15.33
CA ALA A 431 10.27 -1.20 14.28
C ALA A 431 9.51 -2.30 13.53
N GLU A 432 10.15 -3.45 13.25
CA GLU A 432 9.47 -4.59 12.63
C GLU A 432 8.36 -5.13 13.54
N LYS A 433 8.66 -5.28 14.83
CA LYS A 433 7.67 -5.72 15.84
C LYS A 433 6.53 -4.71 15.98
N LEU A 434 6.81 -3.41 15.90
CA LEU A 434 5.81 -2.35 15.94
C LEU A 434 4.87 -2.43 14.74
N ILE A 435 5.41 -2.53 13.51
CA ILE A 435 4.61 -2.68 12.28
C ILE A 435 3.74 -3.94 12.35
N SER A 436 4.32 -5.07 12.76
CA SER A 436 3.60 -6.34 12.95
C SER A 436 2.46 -6.22 13.98
N SER A 437 2.70 -5.53 15.10
CA SER A 437 1.70 -5.34 16.15
C SER A 437 0.57 -4.41 15.71
N ILE A 438 0.87 -3.32 14.99
CA ILE A 438 -0.13 -2.44 14.39
C ILE A 438 -0.95 -3.22 13.35
N SER A 439 -0.30 -4.01 12.49
CA SER A 439 -0.98 -4.84 11.49
C SER A 439 -1.96 -5.82 12.16
N ARG A 440 -1.55 -6.46 13.25
CA ARG A 440 -2.40 -7.39 14.01
C ARG A 440 -3.59 -6.70 14.66
N ALA A 441 -3.41 -5.52 15.24
CA ALA A 441 -4.51 -4.74 15.80
C ALA A 441 -5.51 -4.32 14.71
N ALA A 442 -4.99 -3.84 13.57
CA ALA A 442 -5.82 -3.49 12.40
C ALA A 442 -6.60 -4.70 11.87
N TYR A 443 -5.93 -5.85 11.71
CA TYR A 443 -6.58 -7.08 11.26
C TYR A 443 -7.70 -7.52 12.21
N GLN A 444 -7.46 -7.46 13.52
CA GLN A 444 -8.47 -7.80 14.53
C GLN A 444 -9.69 -6.88 14.47
N GLU A 445 -9.51 -5.59 14.19
CA GLU A 445 -10.61 -4.64 14.00
C GLU A 445 -11.38 -4.93 12.71
N PHE A 446 -10.69 -4.95 11.56
CA PHE A 446 -11.33 -5.00 10.25
C PHE A 446 -11.81 -6.39 9.81
N SER A 447 -11.34 -7.46 10.47
CA SER A 447 -11.81 -8.83 10.19
C SER A 447 -13.13 -9.18 10.89
N GLN A 448 -13.59 -8.37 11.84
CA GLN A 448 -14.88 -8.59 12.48
C GLN A 448 -16.01 -8.38 11.47
N ASN A 449 -16.99 -9.28 11.47
CA ASN A 449 -18.23 -9.07 10.72
C ASN A 449 -18.95 -7.84 11.29
N ALA A 450 -19.65 -7.09 10.44
CA ALA A 450 -20.49 -6.00 10.94
C ALA A 450 -21.46 -6.60 11.95
N VAL A 451 -21.39 -6.15 13.21
CA VAL A 451 -22.41 -6.47 14.20
C VAL A 451 -23.68 -5.79 13.71
N THR A 452 -24.62 -6.55 13.15
CA THR A 452 -26.00 -6.07 12.99
C THR A 452 -26.46 -5.66 14.39
N PRO A 453 -26.82 -4.38 14.64
CA PRO A 453 -27.41 -4.02 15.91
C PRO A 453 -28.68 -4.86 16.06
N ASN A 454 -28.71 -5.75 17.06
CA ASN A 454 -29.90 -6.50 17.39
C ASN A 454 -31.03 -5.51 17.63
N SER A 455 -31.98 -5.47 16.70
CA SER A 455 -33.23 -4.78 16.91
C SER A 455 -33.99 -5.50 18.02
N THR A 456 -34.42 -4.73 19.02
CA THR A 456 -35.47 -5.02 20.01
C THR A 456 -35.28 -6.20 20.98
N THR A 457 -35.06 -5.84 22.25
CA THR A 457 -35.95 -6.27 23.33
C THR A 457 -36.52 -5.03 24.00
N ASN A 458 -37.61 -4.48 23.45
CA ASN A 458 -38.53 -3.68 24.25
C ASN A 458 -39.24 -4.66 25.19
N THR A 459 -38.81 -4.70 26.44
CA THR A 459 -39.56 -5.29 27.55
C THR A 459 -40.84 -4.48 27.76
N ILE A 460 -41.95 -4.96 27.21
CA ILE A 460 -43.29 -4.55 27.67
C ILE A 460 -43.53 -5.26 29.01
N PRO A 461 -43.86 -4.54 30.11
CA PRO A 461 -44.22 -5.17 31.36
C PRO A 461 -45.54 -5.93 31.20
N ALA A 462 -45.54 -7.23 31.51
CA ALA A 462 -46.75 -8.04 31.55
C ALA A 462 -47.60 -7.64 32.76
N ASN A 463 -48.65 -6.84 32.54
CA ASN A 463 -49.75 -6.73 33.49
C ASN A 463 -50.58 -8.01 33.44
N GLY A 464 -50.67 -8.69 34.58
CA GLY A 464 -51.34 -9.97 34.73
C GLY A 464 -52.85 -9.87 34.56
N TYR A 465 -53.42 -10.88 33.93
CA TYR A 465 -54.79 -11.35 34.15
C TYR A 465 -54.83 -12.86 33.83
N GLN A 466 -55.15 -13.68 34.83
CA GLN A 466 -55.47 -15.09 34.65
C GLN A 466 -56.93 -15.24 34.19
N PRO A 467 -57.26 -16.13 33.24
CA PRO A 467 -58.66 -16.46 32.96
C PRO A 467 -59.13 -17.61 33.86
N GLN A 468 -60.15 -17.35 34.67
CA GLN A 468 -60.98 -18.38 35.31
C GLN A 468 -61.97 -18.96 34.30
N LEU A 469 -62.08 -20.29 34.28
CA LEU A 469 -63.09 -21.05 33.53
C LEU A 469 -64.49 -20.81 34.10
N ALA A 470 -65.45 -20.48 33.23
CA ALA A 470 -66.88 -20.68 33.47
C ALA A 470 -67.58 -21.07 32.16
N SER A 471 -68.35 -22.16 32.23
CA SER A 471 -69.17 -22.74 31.15
C SER A 471 -70.57 -22.08 31.06
N PRO A 472 -71.36 -22.32 29.99
CA PRO A 472 -72.18 -21.31 29.33
C PRO A 472 -73.66 -21.31 29.73
N ALA A 473 -74.33 -20.17 29.52
CA ALA A 473 -75.79 -20.08 29.41
C ALA A 473 -76.17 -19.07 28.31
N LEU A 474 -76.94 -19.54 27.32
CA LEU A 474 -77.84 -18.75 26.46
C LEU A 474 -79.21 -18.63 27.18
N PRO A 475 -80.16 -17.71 26.87
CA PRO A 475 -80.43 -17.07 25.57
C PRO A 475 -80.97 -15.60 25.59
N ASN A 476 -81.40 -15.12 24.40
CA ASN A 476 -82.40 -14.07 24.08
C ASN A 476 -81.99 -12.62 23.74
N SER A 477 -82.02 -12.38 22.42
CA SER A 477 -82.79 -11.36 21.65
C SER A 477 -82.87 -9.86 22.03
N THR A 478 -82.79 -9.07 20.94
CA THR A 478 -83.40 -7.78 20.60
C THR A 478 -82.65 -6.44 20.75
N THR A 479 -82.50 -5.79 19.57
CA THR A 479 -82.57 -4.35 19.23
C THR A 479 -81.46 -3.36 19.65
N GLY A 480 -80.97 -2.58 18.68
CA GLY A 480 -80.43 -1.24 18.94
C GLY A 480 -79.28 -0.73 18.06
N THR A 481 -79.61 -0.25 16.86
CA THR A 481 -79.13 0.99 16.19
C THR A 481 -77.64 1.42 16.26
N VAL A 482 -77.03 1.55 15.07
CA VAL A 482 -75.74 2.22 14.78
C VAL A 482 -75.88 3.74 14.85
N PRO A 483 -74.82 4.49 15.24
CA PRO A 483 -74.47 5.65 14.42
C PRO A 483 -72.97 5.79 14.11
N MET A 484 -72.76 6.37 12.93
CA MET A 484 -71.51 6.75 12.29
C MET A 484 -70.71 7.78 13.09
N SER A 485 -69.38 7.64 13.12
CA SER A 485 -68.46 8.73 13.49
C SER A 485 -67.40 8.93 12.42
N VAL A 486 -67.32 10.19 12.01
CA VAL A 486 -66.49 10.77 10.95
C VAL A 486 -65.04 10.91 11.43
N TYR A 487 -64.10 10.57 10.55
CA TYR A 487 -62.65 10.66 10.79
C TYR A 487 -62.16 12.11 10.59
N GLN A 488 -61.41 12.63 11.57
CA GLN A 488 -60.80 13.97 11.53
C GLN A 488 -59.30 13.83 11.87
N PRO A 489 -58.36 14.23 11.00
CA PRO A 489 -56.93 14.06 11.25
C PRO A 489 -56.37 15.15 12.19
N PRO A 490 -55.35 14.83 13.02
CA PRO A 490 -54.83 15.76 14.03
C PRO A 490 -53.90 16.84 13.47
N VAL A 491 -54.00 18.00 14.12
CA VAL A 491 -53.30 19.27 13.88
C VAL A 491 -51.87 19.23 14.43
N VAL A 492 -50.93 19.81 13.67
CA VAL A 492 -49.53 20.02 14.04
C VAL A 492 -49.39 21.34 14.79
N SER A 493 -48.78 21.32 15.98
CA SER A 493 -48.42 22.52 16.76
C SER A 493 -46.95 22.92 16.55
N PRO A 494 -46.58 24.22 16.66
CA PRO A 494 -45.30 24.77 16.19
C PRO A 494 -44.21 24.81 17.28
N VAL A 495 -42.95 24.79 16.82
CA VAL A 495 -41.72 24.88 17.65
C VAL A 495 -41.28 26.35 17.80
N PRO A 496 -40.76 26.81 18.97
CA PRO A 496 -40.41 28.21 19.21
C PRO A 496 -39.00 28.61 18.72
N ASN A 497 -38.88 29.86 18.27
CA ASN A 497 -37.66 30.57 17.90
C ASN A 497 -36.87 31.09 19.12
N GLY A 498 -35.53 31.15 19.01
CA GLY A 498 -34.71 32.03 19.85
C GLY A 498 -33.18 31.86 19.71
N MET A 499 -32.53 32.91 19.16
CA MET A 499 -31.09 33.26 19.16
C MET A 499 -30.15 32.38 18.30
N GLY A 500 -29.31 32.87 17.38
CA GLY A 500 -28.83 34.22 17.06
C GLY A 500 -27.37 34.08 16.63
N ASN A 501 -27.10 33.81 15.34
CA ASN A 501 -25.74 33.72 14.79
C ASN A 501 -25.51 34.81 13.75
N THR A 502 -24.64 35.76 14.09
CA THR A 502 -24.02 36.72 13.17
C THR A 502 -22.84 36.05 12.45
N VAL A 503 -22.92 35.91 11.14
CA VAL A 503 -21.78 35.57 10.27
C VAL A 503 -21.60 36.70 9.25
N PRO A 504 -20.42 37.32 9.12
CA PRO A 504 -20.16 38.28 8.05
C PRO A 504 -19.88 37.56 6.72
N THR A 505 -20.63 37.92 5.70
CA THR A 505 -20.37 37.59 4.29
C THR A 505 -19.25 38.46 3.75
N ASN A 506 -18.04 37.90 3.61
CA ASN A 506 -16.99 38.47 2.77
C ASN A 506 -16.94 37.72 1.45
N GLY A 507 -17.51 38.33 0.41
CA GLY A 507 -17.31 37.92 -0.98
C GLY A 507 -15.90 38.31 -1.44
N TYR A 508 -15.11 37.31 -1.87
CA TYR A 508 -13.90 37.56 -2.63
C TYR A 508 -14.21 37.44 -4.12
N GLN A 509 -13.96 38.54 -4.83
CA GLN A 509 -14.07 38.69 -6.28
C GLN A 509 -13.04 37.80 -7.00
N SER A 510 -13.49 37.19 -8.10
CA SER A 510 -12.61 36.51 -9.07
C SER A 510 -11.67 37.52 -9.74
N PRO A 511 -10.37 37.22 -9.90
CA PRO A 511 -9.47 38.11 -10.62
C PRO A 511 -9.72 38.06 -12.14
N VAL A 512 -9.87 39.25 -12.71
CA VAL A 512 -9.93 39.54 -14.15
C VAL A 512 -8.61 39.14 -14.79
N MET A 513 -8.63 38.20 -15.73
CA MET A 513 -7.50 37.89 -16.60
C MET A 513 -7.33 38.99 -17.64
N ASN A 514 -6.18 39.66 -17.63
CA ASN A 514 -5.72 40.50 -18.73
C ASN A 514 -4.94 39.63 -19.74
N PRO A 515 -5.18 39.73 -21.07
CA PRO A 515 -4.52 38.89 -22.06
C PRO A 515 -3.03 39.24 -22.21
N GLN A 516 -2.18 38.22 -22.11
CA GLN A 516 -0.73 38.30 -22.33
C GLN A 516 -0.40 38.43 -23.83
N TYR A 517 0.51 39.35 -24.11
CA TYR A 517 1.06 39.74 -25.40
C TYR A 517 2.20 38.77 -25.76
N TYR A 518 2.13 38.11 -26.93
CA TYR A 518 3.26 37.39 -27.52
C TYR A 518 4.00 38.33 -28.49
N PRO A 519 5.33 38.49 -28.39
CA PRO A 519 6.10 39.09 -29.47
C PRO A 519 6.49 38.05 -30.53
N SER A 520 6.60 38.53 -31.77
CA SER A 520 6.81 37.73 -32.98
C SER A 520 8.26 37.34 -33.23
N ARG A 521 8.41 36.11 -33.75
CA ARG A 521 9.57 35.43 -34.37
C ARG A 521 10.65 34.85 -33.47
#